data_AF-A0A1F4DTV2-F1
#
_entry.id   AF-A0A1F4DTV2-F1
#
_cell.length_a   1.000
_cell.length_b   1.000
_cell.length_c   1.000
_cell.angle_alpha   90.00
_cell.angle_beta   90.00
_cell.angle_gamma   90.00
#
_symmetry.space_group_name_H-M   'P 1'
#
loop_
_entity.id
_entity.type
_entity.pdbx_description
1 polymer ?
#
loop_
_entity_poly.entity_id
_entity_poly.type
_entity_poly.pdbx_seq_one_letter_code
_entity_poly.pdbx_strand_id
1 'polypeptide(L)'
;MCHLVLALPLVALPVLWLLPFNAAVPLYGMVVALSAAVYILAMKAMRMPVSTGAEALLHASGTVRSAEGREATVWIQSELWSAESASETLVEGDQVEVVAMDGLTLKVRRLGTHGPHSSPPVR
;
A
#
# COMPACT_ATOMS: atom_id res chain seq x y z
N MET A 1 -5.11 8.11 18.97
CA MET A 1 -3.94 8.20 19.87
C MET A 1 -2.98 9.36 19.55
N CYS A 2 -3.11 10.08 18.42
CA CYS A 2 -2.21 11.18 18.00
C CYS A 2 -2.34 12.51 18.76
N HIS A 3 -3.34 12.67 19.65
CA HIS A 3 -3.59 13.94 20.32
C HIS A 3 -2.66 14.21 21.51
N LEU A 4 -1.99 13.18 22.06
CA LEU A 4 -1.11 13.32 23.24
C LEU A 4 0.19 14.07 22.93
N VAL A 5 0.71 13.93 21.69
CA VAL A 5 1.94 14.59 21.23
C VAL A 5 1.73 16.08 20.95
N LEU A 6 0.49 16.47 20.63
CA LEU A 6 0.09 17.87 20.34
C LEU A 6 -0.12 18.70 21.62
N ALA A 7 -0.29 18.06 22.78
CA ALA A 7 -0.46 18.72 24.07
C ALA A 7 0.87 19.05 24.78
N LEU A 8 1.98 18.48 24.32
CA LEU A 8 3.33 18.71 24.87
C LEU A 8 3.77 20.20 24.89
N PRO A 9 3.43 21.02 23.88
CA PRO A 9 3.71 22.46 23.91
C PRO A 9 2.88 23.22 24.96
N LEU A 10 1.71 22.70 25.33
CA LEU A 10 0.82 23.30 26.33
C LEU A 10 1.37 23.12 27.76
N VAL A 11 2.13 22.04 28.00
CA VAL A 11 2.84 21.78 29.28
C VAL A 11 4.11 22.61 29.40
N ALA A 12 4.67 23.09 28.29
CA ALA A 12 5.83 24.00 28.28
C ALA A 12 5.49 25.44 28.71
N LEU A 13 4.21 25.84 28.61
CA LEU A 13 3.70 27.16 29.00
C LEU A 13 3.86 27.49 30.49
N PRO A 14 3.52 26.60 31.45
CA PRO A 14 3.74 26.87 32.88
C PRO A 14 5.22 26.85 33.30
N VAL A 15 6.09 26.12 32.58
CA VAL A 15 7.53 26.07 32.84
C VAL A 15 8.22 27.38 32.44
N LEU A 16 7.68 28.10 31.45
CA LEU A 16 8.18 29.41 30.99
C LEU A 16 7.99 30.53 32.03
N TRP A 17 7.09 30.36 33.00
CA TRP A 17 6.79 31.40 34.00
C TRP A 17 7.80 31.42 35.17
N LEU A 18 8.62 30.38 35.36
CA LEU A 18 9.52 30.25 36.51
C LEU A 18 11.03 30.39 36.21
N LEU A 19 11.45 30.47 34.94
CA LEU A 19 12.86 30.36 34.55
C LEU A 19 13.39 31.65 33.87
N PRO A 20 14.61 32.15 34.16
CA PRO A 20 15.18 33.33 33.51
C PRO A 20 15.19 33.19 31.99
N PHE A 21 14.64 34.19 31.29
CA PHE A 21 14.40 34.21 29.84
C PHE A 21 15.61 33.76 28.98
N ASN A 22 16.85 34.00 29.44
CA ASN A 22 18.07 33.65 28.72
C ASN A 22 18.30 32.13 28.58
N ALA A 23 17.86 31.31 29.53
CA ALA A 23 18.00 29.85 29.46
C ALA A 23 16.79 29.17 28.81
N ALA A 24 15.63 29.81 28.85
CA ALA A 24 14.38 29.27 28.33
C ALA A 24 14.35 29.26 26.78
N VAL A 25 14.87 30.32 26.14
CA VAL A 25 14.87 30.45 24.67
C VAL A 25 15.63 29.32 23.95
N PRO A 26 16.88 28.97 24.31
CA PRO A 26 17.60 27.91 23.60
C PRO A 26 16.99 26.52 23.87
N LEU A 27 16.51 26.26 25.09
CA LEU A 27 15.87 24.98 25.42
C LEU A 27 14.55 24.81 24.66
N TYR A 28 13.74 25.87 24.58
CA TYR A 28 12.50 25.86 23.84
C TYR A 28 12.75 25.69 22.33
N GLY A 29 13.72 26.43 21.77
CA GLY A 29 14.13 26.27 20.38
C GLY A 29 14.59 24.84 20.06
N MET A 30 15.34 24.21 20.97
CA MET A 30 15.80 22.83 20.81
C MET A 30 14.64 21.84 20.79
N VAL A 31 13.67 21.96 21.71
CA VAL A 31 12.49 21.09 21.77
C VAL A 31 11.62 21.25 20.52
N VAL A 32 11.38 22.49 20.07
CA VAL A 32 10.62 22.77 18.85
C VAL A 32 11.33 22.20 17.62
N ALA A 33 12.65 22.38 17.50
CA ALA A 33 13.43 21.86 16.39
C ALA A 33 13.40 20.32 16.34
N LEU A 34 13.56 19.66 17.49
CA LEU A 34 13.50 18.19 17.59
C LEU A 34 12.11 17.67 17.22
N SER A 35 11.06 18.34 17.69
CA SER A 35 9.67 17.99 17.35
C SER A 35 9.39 18.16 15.85
N ALA A 36 9.83 19.26 15.24
CA ALA A 36 9.68 19.51 13.82
C ALA A 36 10.45 18.48 12.96
N ALA A 37 11.66 18.10 13.38
CA ALA A 37 12.45 17.09 12.68
C ALA A 37 11.75 15.72 12.66
N VAL A 38 11.21 15.28 13.82
CA VAL A 38 10.43 14.05 13.93
C VAL A 38 9.16 14.14 13.07
N TYR A 39 8.49 15.29 13.05
CA TYR A 39 7.28 15.50 12.23
C TYR A 39 7.57 15.37 10.73
N ILE A 40 8.65 15.99 10.24
CA ILE A 40 9.06 15.90 8.84
C ILE A 40 9.42 14.46 8.47
N LEU A 41 10.15 13.75 9.34
CA LEU A 41 10.49 12.34 9.13
C LEU A 41 9.25 11.45 9.12
N ALA A 42 8.31 11.65 10.04
CA ALA A 42 7.06 10.90 10.11
C ALA A 42 6.17 11.16 8.88
N MET A 43 6.02 12.42 8.46
CA MET A 43 5.32 12.73 7.21
C MET A 43 6.01 12.13 6.00
N LYS A 44 7.35 12.14 5.95
CA LYS A 44 8.11 11.52 4.86
C LYS A 44 7.89 10.00 4.84
N ALA A 45 7.86 9.35 6.01
CA ALA A 45 7.58 7.93 6.15
C ALA A 45 6.12 7.58 5.82
N MET A 46 5.15 8.43 6.16
CA MET A 46 3.74 8.24 5.83
C MET A 46 3.41 8.55 4.36
N ARG A 47 4.19 9.43 3.72
CA ARG A 47 4.07 9.73 2.28
C ARG A 47 4.89 8.78 1.42
N MET A 48 5.69 7.90 2.02
CA MET A 48 6.23 6.76 1.29
C MET A 48 5.05 5.83 1.01
N PRO A 49 4.70 5.61 -0.27
CA PRO A 49 3.62 4.72 -0.62
C PRO A 49 3.94 3.35 -0.03
N VAL A 50 2.93 2.73 0.57
CA VAL A 50 3.01 1.41 1.20
C VAL A 50 3.23 0.37 0.09
N SER A 51 4.45 0.33 -0.45
CA SER A 51 4.81 -0.40 -1.66
C SER A 51 5.24 -1.86 -1.39
N THR A 52 5.24 -2.28 -0.12
CA THR A 52 5.87 -3.55 0.26
C THR A 52 5.00 -4.79 -0.02
N GLY A 53 3.74 -4.62 -0.42
CA GLY A 53 2.87 -5.71 -0.90
C GLY A 53 2.45 -5.58 -2.37
N ALA A 54 2.32 -4.34 -2.86
CA ALA A 54 1.89 -4.02 -4.22
C ALA A 54 2.83 -4.57 -5.30
N GLU A 55 4.12 -4.35 -5.13
CA GLU A 55 5.16 -4.72 -6.10
C GLU A 55 5.32 -6.22 -6.24
N ALA A 56 5.06 -6.98 -5.16
CA ALA A 56 5.11 -8.44 -5.18
C ALA A 56 3.90 -9.06 -5.92
N LEU A 57 2.79 -8.32 -6.05
CA LEU A 57 1.59 -8.77 -6.75
C LEU A 57 1.58 -8.33 -8.21
N LEU A 58 2.29 -7.27 -8.58
CA LEU A 58 2.53 -6.89 -9.98
C LEU A 58 3.26 -8.03 -10.72
N HIS A 59 2.75 -8.41 -11.89
CA HIS A 59 3.21 -9.57 -12.69
C HIS A 59 2.97 -10.95 -12.08
N ALA A 60 2.27 -11.04 -10.94
CA ALA A 60 1.88 -12.34 -10.41
C ALA A 60 0.79 -12.96 -11.30
N SER A 61 0.92 -14.25 -11.58
CA SER A 61 -0.11 -15.05 -12.24
C SER A 61 -1.04 -15.68 -11.21
N GLY A 62 -2.34 -15.64 -11.48
CA GLY A 62 -3.36 -16.24 -10.63
C GLY A 62 -4.42 -16.97 -11.42
N THR A 63 -5.27 -17.69 -10.70
CA THR A 63 -6.44 -18.36 -11.27
C THR A 63 -7.72 -17.69 -10.79
N VAL A 64 -8.63 -17.40 -11.71
CA VAL A 64 -9.96 -16.87 -11.39
C VAL A 64 -10.76 -17.95 -10.66
N ARG A 65 -11.25 -17.63 -9.45
CA ARG A 65 -12.11 -18.49 -8.63
C ARG A 65 -13.60 -18.19 -8.80
N SER A 66 -13.92 -16.94 -9.06
CA SER A 66 -15.28 -16.50 -9.33
C SER A 66 -15.18 -15.27 -10.22
N ALA A 67 -16.14 -15.11 -11.13
CA ALA A 67 -16.23 -13.93 -11.98
C ALA A 67 -17.68 -13.49 -12.09
N GLU A 68 -17.93 -12.20 -11.86
CA GLU A 68 -19.22 -11.56 -11.97
C GLU A 68 -19.08 -10.33 -12.89
N GLY A 69 -19.24 -10.58 -14.19
CA GLY A 69 -19.10 -9.57 -15.23
C GLY A 69 -17.65 -9.07 -15.38
N ARG A 70 -17.37 -7.87 -14.87
CA ARG A 70 -16.03 -7.23 -14.91
C ARG A 70 -15.23 -7.41 -13.63
N GLU A 71 -15.90 -7.70 -12.53
CA GLU A 71 -15.27 -8.03 -11.26
C GLU A 71 -15.03 -9.54 -11.19
N ALA A 72 -13.89 -9.93 -10.66
CA ALA A 72 -13.51 -11.32 -10.49
C ALA A 72 -12.70 -11.48 -9.21
N THR A 73 -12.81 -12.65 -8.60
CA THR A 73 -11.97 -13.02 -7.48
C THR A 73 -10.88 -13.96 -7.96
N VAL A 74 -9.62 -13.59 -7.72
CA VAL A 74 -8.45 -14.33 -8.20
C VAL A 74 -7.65 -14.88 -7.03
N TRP A 75 -7.14 -16.09 -7.19
CA TRP A 75 -6.25 -16.72 -6.22
C TRP A 75 -4.80 -16.49 -6.63
N ILE A 76 -4.06 -15.69 -5.85
CA ILE A 76 -2.67 -15.30 -6.11
C ILE A 76 -1.87 -15.47 -4.82
N GLN A 77 -0.72 -16.15 -4.89
CA GLN A 77 0.21 -16.31 -3.75
C GLN A 77 -0.44 -16.82 -2.45
N SER A 78 -1.43 -17.72 -2.57
CA SER A 78 -2.21 -18.28 -1.44
C SER A 78 -3.20 -17.31 -0.78
N GLU A 79 -3.49 -16.19 -1.43
CA GLU A 79 -4.47 -15.21 -0.99
C GLU A 79 -5.56 -14.99 -2.04
N LEU A 80 -6.75 -14.63 -1.57
CA LEU A 80 -7.91 -14.35 -2.40
C LEU A 80 -8.01 -12.82 -2.60
N TRP A 81 -7.88 -12.38 -3.83
CA TRP A 81 -7.84 -10.96 -4.19
C TRP A 81 -9.02 -10.57 -5.07
N SER A 82 -9.55 -9.37 -4.85
CA SER A 82 -10.50 -8.75 -5.77
C SER A 82 -9.75 -8.22 -6.98
N ALA A 83 -10.21 -8.61 -8.16
CA ALA A 83 -9.65 -8.22 -9.43
C ALA A 83 -10.73 -7.63 -10.34
N GLU A 84 -10.32 -6.70 -11.19
CA GLU A 84 -11.15 -6.13 -12.23
C GLU A 84 -10.45 -6.30 -13.58
N SER A 85 -11.20 -6.75 -14.58
CA SER A 85 -10.71 -6.85 -15.95
C SER A 85 -11.01 -5.56 -16.71
N ALA A 86 -9.98 -4.98 -17.31
CA ALA A 86 -10.12 -3.73 -18.05
C ALA A 86 -10.88 -3.87 -19.40
N SER A 87 -10.97 -5.08 -19.96
CA SER A 87 -11.48 -5.24 -21.34
C SER A 87 -12.20 -6.56 -21.61
N GLU A 88 -11.91 -7.63 -20.86
CA GLU A 88 -12.42 -8.97 -21.15
C GLU A 88 -13.28 -9.52 -20.00
N THR A 89 -14.37 -10.23 -20.32
CA THR A 89 -15.10 -10.98 -19.30
C THR A 89 -14.25 -12.17 -18.87
N LEU A 90 -13.93 -12.24 -17.58
CA LEU A 90 -13.21 -13.35 -16.99
C LEU A 90 -14.17 -14.50 -16.70
N VAL A 91 -13.69 -15.74 -16.80
CA VAL A 91 -14.45 -16.93 -16.42
C VAL A 91 -13.70 -17.68 -15.31
N GLU A 92 -14.43 -18.35 -14.43
CA GLU A 92 -13.84 -19.25 -13.43
C GLU A 92 -12.90 -20.27 -14.11
N GLY A 93 -11.68 -20.39 -13.57
CA GLY A 93 -10.63 -21.24 -14.11
C GLY A 93 -9.67 -20.56 -15.08
N ASP A 94 -9.94 -19.32 -15.52
CA ASP A 94 -9.00 -18.59 -16.37
C ASP A 94 -7.70 -18.24 -15.64
N GLN A 95 -6.59 -18.33 -16.37
CA GLN A 95 -5.29 -17.82 -15.95
C GLN A 95 -5.21 -16.33 -16.25
N VAL A 96 -4.80 -15.54 -15.27
CA VAL A 96 -4.68 -14.09 -15.38
C VAL A 96 -3.35 -13.61 -14.83
N GLU A 97 -2.84 -12.52 -15.39
CA GLU A 97 -1.67 -11.80 -14.90
C GLU A 97 -2.10 -10.43 -14.36
N VAL A 98 -1.55 -10.04 -13.21
CA VAL A 98 -1.74 -8.69 -12.64
C VAL A 98 -0.92 -7.68 -13.44
N VAL A 99 -1.62 -6.74 -14.09
CA VAL A 99 -0.99 -5.67 -14.88
C VAL A 99 -0.86 -4.36 -14.10
N ALA A 100 -1.72 -4.15 -13.10
CA ALA A 100 -1.66 -2.99 -12.20
C ALA A 100 -2.44 -3.27 -10.91
N MET A 101 -2.26 -2.41 -9.91
CA MET A 101 -3.03 -2.46 -8.66
C MET A 101 -3.60 -1.07 -8.35
N ASP A 102 -4.87 -1.02 -7.96
CA ASP A 102 -5.60 0.19 -7.60
C ASP A 102 -6.14 0.04 -6.17
N GLY A 103 -5.34 0.47 -5.18
CA GLY A 103 -5.65 0.27 -3.78
C GLY A 103 -5.68 -1.22 -3.38
N LEU A 104 -6.88 -1.76 -3.18
CA LEU A 104 -7.13 -3.17 -2.82
C LEU A 104 -7.68 -4.00 -3.99
N THR A 105 -7.84 -3.39 -5.17
CA THR A 105 -8.35 -4.06 -6.37
C THR A 105 -7.22 -4.25 -7.38
N LEU A 106 -7.02 -5.48 -7.84
CA LEU A 106 -6.03 -5.82 -8.85
C LEU A 106 -6.60 -5.62 -10.25
N LYS A 107 -5.86 -4.95 -11.14
CA LYS A 107 -6.19 -4.92 -12.57
C LYS A 107 -5.49 -6.10 -13.21
N VAL A 108 -6.27 -7.01 -13.77
CA VAL A 108 -5.76 -8.27 -14.34
C VAL A 108 -6.07 -8.36 -15.83
N ARG A 109 -5.24 -9.11 -16.54
CA ARG A 109 -5.46 -9.46 -17.95
C ARG A 109 -5.42 -10.97 -18.10
N ARG A 110 -6.30 -11.53 -18.92
CA ARG A 110 -6.27 -12.96 -19.26
C ARG A 110 -4.96 -13.31 -19.98
N LEU A 111 -4.26 -14.31 -19.46
CA LEU A 111 -3.16 -14.93 -20.18
C LEU A 111 -3.80 -15.91 -21.17
N GLY A 112 -3.93 -15.45 -22.42
CA GLY A 112 -4.52 -16.24 -23.49
C GLY A 112 -3.90 -17.63 -23.56
N THR A 113 -4.75 -18.65 -23.71
CA THR A 113 -4.39 -20.06 -23.81
C THR A 113 -3.56 -20.30 -25.07
N HIS A 114 -2.26 -20.00 -25.03
CA HIS A 114 -1.33 -20.61 -25.97
C HIS A 114 -1.11 -22.05 -25.50
N GLY A 115 -2.03 -22.94 -25.89
CA GLY A 115 -1.78 -24.37 -25.78
C GLY A 115 -0.46 -24.70 -26.50
N PRO A 116 0.42 -25.55 -25.92
CA PRO A 116 1.49 -26.12 -26.70
C PRO A 116 0.87 -27.09 -27.72
N HIS A 117 0.79 -26.64 -28.97
CA HIS A 117 0.72 -27.50 -30.14
C HIS A 117 1.93 -28.46 -30.11
N SER A 118 1.73 -29.69 -29.63
CA SER A 118 2.56 -30.84 -30.02
C SER A 118 1.78 -32.13 -29.78
N SER A 119 0.83 -32.39 -30.67
CA SER A 119 0.32 -33.75 -30.91
C SER A 119 1.41 -34.51 -31.67
N PRO A 120 1.93 -35.66 -31.21
CA PRO A 120 2.58 -36.62 -32.09
C PRO A 120 1.48 -37.46 -32.79
N PRO A 121 1.70 -37.88 -34.04
CA PRO A 121 0.72 -38.63 -34.79
C PRO A 121 0.60 -40.06 -34.23
N VAL A 122 -0.64 -40.51 -34.10
CA VAL A 122 -1.02 -41.92 -33.98
C VAL A 122 -0.35 -42.70 -35.12
N ARG A 123 0.40 -43.74 -34.77
CA ARG A 123 0.63 -44.88 -35.65
C ARG A 123 0.65 -46.17 -34.84
#